data_AF-A0A519FCY3-F1
#
_entry.id   AF-A0A519FCY3-F1
#
_cell.length_a   1.000
_cell.length_b   1.000
_cell.length_c   1.000
_cell.angle_alpha   90.00
_cell.angle_beta   90.00
_cell.angle_gamma   90.00
#
_symmetry.space_group_name_H-M   'P 1'
#
loop_
_entity.id
_entity.type
_entity.pdbx_description
1 polymer ?
#
loop_
_entity_poly.entity_id
_entity_poly.type
_entity_poly.pdbx_seq_one_letter_code
_entity_poly.pdbx_strand_id
1 'polypeptide(L)'
;MKAIELGEDATILTVSASFGSRETNFTNLAETNTFLVDPAGNRLMLRPPEDNRYLRIVTGDTMEGKLVFLGAVPPGTPQLRLVINEGHTPDNTSGPGLSITLPLQPGGT
;
A
#
# COMPACT_ATOMS: atom_id res chain seq x y z
N MET A 1 -5.16 -25.86 24.12
CA MET A 1 -4.00 -24.96 23.92
C MET A 1 -4.03 -24.49 22.46
N LYS A 2 -4.01 -23.18 22.19
CA LYS A 2 -3.80 -22.67 20.83
C LYS A 2 -2.35 -22.20 20.75
N ALA A 3 -1.52 -22.95 20.04
CA ALA A 3 -0.19 -22.50 19.67
C ALA A 3 -0.34 -21.51 18.51
N ILE A 4 0.25 -20.32 18.67
CA ILE A 4 0.43 -19.37 17.58
C ILE A 4 1.85 -19.62 17.07
N GLU A 5 1.99 -20.11 15.85
CA GLU A 5 3.25 -20.04 15.11
C GLU A 5 3.24 -18.76 14.29
N LEU A 6 4.22 -17.89 14.53
CA LEU A 6 4.48 -16.70 13.74
C LEU A 6 5.48 -17.10 12.65
N GLY A 7 5.08 -16.97 11.38
CA GLY A 7 5.95 -17.12 10.23
C GLY A 7 6.63 -15.80 9.87
N GLU A 8 7.42 -15.76 8.81
CA GLU A 8 8.01 -14.50 8.31
C GLU A 8 6.91 -13.57 7.76
N ASP A 9 6.33 -12.74 8.64
CA ASP A 9 4.96 -12.21 8.47
C ASP A 9 4.88 -10.81 7.86
N ALA A 10 5.67 -10.50 6.83
CA ALA A 10 5.55 -9.21 6.16
C ALA A 10 5.89 -9.22 4.66
N THR A 11 5.06 -8.56 3.88
CA THR A 11 5.32 -8.23 2.48
C THR A 11 5.81 -6.79 2.39
N ILE A 12 6.98 -6.58 1.77
CA ILE A 12 7.58 -5.25 1.64
C ILE A 12 7.42 -4.77 0.20
N LEU A 13 6.81 -3.60 0.04
CA LEU A 13 6.74 -2.89 -1.24
C LEU A 13 7.61 -1.63 -1.18
N THR A 14 8.64 -1.57 -2.04
CA THR A 14 9.39 -0.34 -2.26
C THR A 14 8.57 0.59 -3.15
N VAL A 15 8.41 1.85 -2.75
CA VAL A 15 7.60 2.85 -3.46
C VAL A 15 8.38 4.15 -3.65
N SER A 16 8.08 4.84 -4.75
CA SER A 16 8.37 6.26 -4.95
C SER A 16 7.08 6.90 -5.49
N ALA A 17 6.60 7.93 -4.79
CA ALA A 17 5.34 8.59 -5.11
C ALA A 17 5.52 10.10 -4.99
N SER A 18 5.20 10.82 -6.07
CA SER A 18 5.26 12.29 -6.13
C SER A 18 3.86 12.87 -6.16
N PHE A 19 3.68 14.03 -5.52
CA PHE A 19 2.40 14.74 -5.55
C PHE A 19 2.56 16.14 -6.12
N GLY A 20 1.95 16.37 -7.29
CA GLY A 20 1.86 17.69 -7.91
C GLY A 20 0.40 18.09 -8.06
N SER A 21 -0.04 19.06 -7.26
CA SER A 21 -1.42 19.57 -7.31
C SER A 21 -1.43 21.10 -7.36
N ARG A 22 -2.46 21.65 -8.00
CA ARG A 22 -2.79 23.09 -7.98
C ARG A 22 -4.01 23.39 -7.08
N GLU A 23 -4.70 22.35 -6.63
CA GLU A 23 -6.00 22.44 -5.95
C GLU A 23 -5.87 22.26 -4.43
N THR A 24 -4.84 21.54 -3.97
CA THR A 24 -4.56 21.30 -2.55
C THR A 24 -3.06 21.26 -2.30
N ASN A 25 -2.67 21.39 -1.03
CA ASN A 25 -1.27 21.42 -0.59
C ASN A 25 -0.74 20.06 -0.12
N PHE A 26 -1.59 19.03 -0.01
CA PHE A 26 -1.15 17.68 0.34
C PHE A 26 -2.14 16.62 -0.15
N THR A 27 -1.67 15.38 -0.16
CA THR A 27 -2.51 14.19 -0.25
C THR A 27 -2.08 13.15 0.79
N ASN A 28 -3.01 12.35 1.28
CA ASN A 28 -2.77 11.20 2.15
C ASN A 28 -3.01 9.92 1.35
N LEU A 29 -2.06 8.98 1.38
CA LEU A 29 -2.22 7.67 0.73
C LEU A 29 -2.69 6.57 1.68
N ALA A 30 -2.95 6.89 2.95
CA ALA A 30 -3.48 5.96 3.95
C ALA A 30 -4.45 6.67 4.92
N GLU A 31 -5.36 7.47 4.39
CA GLU A 31 -6.44 8.11 5.14
C GLU A 31 -7.56 7.14 5.52
N THR A 32 -7.84 6.18 4.64
CA THR A 32 -8.64 4.99 4.94
C THR A 32 -7.82 3.71 4.68
N ASN A 33 -8.48 2.55 4.62
CA ASN A 33 -7.81 1.28 4.41
C ASN A 33 -6.94 1.29 3.15
N THR A 34 -5.67 0.92 3.34
CA THR A 34 -4.68 0.74 2.28
C THR A 34 -4.06 -0.63 2.44
N PHE A 35 -4.07 -1.44 1.38
CA PHE A 35 -3.71 -2.86 1.43
C PHE A 35 -3.26 -3.40 0.08
N LEU A 36 -2.56 -4.53 0.12
CA LEU A 36 -2.38 -5.39 -1.05
C LEU A 36 -3.50 -6.43 -1.08
N VAL A 37 -4.00 -6.75 -2.26
CA VAL A 37 -4.97 -7.83 -2.46
C VAL A 37 -4.57 -8.73 -3.61
N ASP A 38 -4.65 -10.04 -3.40
CA ASP A 38 -4.38 -11.05 -4.41
C ASP A 38 -5.61 -11.35 -5.30
N PRO A 39 -5.48 -12.17 -6.36
CA PRO A 39 -6.61 -12.52 -7.22
C PRO A 39 -7.72 -13.33 -6.52
N ALA A 40 -7.41 -14.00 -5.41
CA ALA A 40 -8.38 -14.73 -4.60
C ALA A 40 -9.13 -13.82 -3.61
N GLY A 41 -8.71 -12.56 -3.46
CA GLY A 41 -9.31 -11.58 -2.56
C GLY A 41 -8.68 -11.53 -1.17
N ASN A 42 -7.59 -12.27 -0.92
CA ASN A 42 -6.86 -12.19 0.35
C ASN A 42 -6.19 -10.83 0.47
N ARG A 43 -6.38 -10.16 1.61
CA ARG A 43 -5.87 -8.81 1.86
C ARG A 43 -4.69 -8.86 2.83
N LEU A 44 -3.60 -8.20 2.46
CA LEU A 44 -2.47 -7.91 3.35
C LEU A 44 -2.55 -6.43 3.72
N MET A 45 -2.85 -6.14 4.98
CA MET A 45 -3.10 -4.78 5.46
C MET A 45 -1.80 -4.01 5.65
N LEU A 46 -1.76 -2.73 5.28
CA LEU A 46 -0.62 -1.87 5.57
C LEU A 46 -0.41 -1.77 7.09
N ARG A 47 0.83 -1.98 7.54
CA ARG A 47 1.29 -1.57 8.86
C ARG A 47 1.58 -0.06 8.78
N PRO A 48 0.82 0.81 9.48
CA PRO A 48 1.05 2.25 9.40
C PRO A 48 2.49 2.60 9.82
N PRO A 49 3.25 3.37 9.03
CA PRO A 49 4.57 3.84 9.46
C PRO A 49 4.43 4.78 10.66
N GLU A 50 5.32 4.67 11.65
CA GLU A 50 5.23 5.45 12.90
C GLU A 50 5.31 6.96 12.65
N ASP A 51 6.26 7.39 11.81
CA ASP A 51 6.55 8.81 11.56
C ASP A 51 5.61 9.45 10.53
N ASN A 52 4.97 8.66 9.66
CA ASN A 52 4.06 9.16 8.62
C ASN A 52 2.86 8.21 8.45
N ARG A 53 2.04 8.11 9.49
CA ARG A 53 0.91 7.16 9.57
C ARG A 53 -0.09 7.26 8.42
N TYR A 54 -0.26 8.44 7.83
CA TYR A 54 -1.20 8.69 6.72
C TYR A 54 -0.54 8.63 5.34
N LEU A 55 0.76 8.34 5.27
CA LEU A 55 1.56 8.43 4.05
C LEU A 55 1.34 9.77 3.34
N ARG A 56 1.38 10.86 4.11
CA ARG A 56 1.16 12.20 3.59
C ARG A 56 2.31 12.61 2.68
N ILE A 57 1.96 13.17 1.53
CA ILE A 57 2.87 13.82 0.59
C ILE A 57 2.40 15.27 0.42
N VAL A 58 3.29 16.23 0.65
CA VAL A 58 3.02 17.64 0.44
C VAL A 58 3.19 17.96 -1.05
N THR A 59 2.44 18.93 -1.56
CA THR A 59 2.51 19.36 -2.96
C THR A 59 3.93 19.80 -3.32
N GLY A 60 4.45 19.25 -4.41
CA GLY A 60 5.81 19.48 -4.90
C GLY A 60 6.83 18.45 -4.41
N ASP A 61 6.47 17.61 -3.43
CA ASP A 61 7.38 16.62 -2.85
C ASP A 61 7.22 15.23 -3.47
N THR A 62 8.23 14.42 -3.21
CA THR A 62 8.27 12.98 -3.47
C THR A 62 8.52 12.24 -2.17
N MET A 63 7.70 11.23 -1.87
CA MET A 63 7.93 10.27 -0.81
C MET A 63 8.55 9.01 -1.41
N GLU A 64 9.69 8.60 -0.86
CA GLU A 64 10.36 7.35 -1.20
C GLU A 64 10.52 6.49 0.04
N GLY A 65 10.32 5.19 -0.08
CA GLY A 65 10.49 4.30 1.06
C GLY A 65 9.96 2.89 0.86
N LYS A 66 9.77 2.22 1.99
CA LYS A 66 9.25 0.85 2.05
C LYS A 66 7.93 0.85 2.82
N LEU A 67 6.91 0.30 2.20
CA LEU A 67 5.65 -0.02 2.85
C LEU A 67 5.68 -1.46 3.32
N VAL A 68 5.25 -1.69 4.55
CA VAL A 68 5.20 -3.02 5.17
C VAL A 68 3.74 -3.44 5.27
N PHE A 69 3.39 -4.55 4.64
CA PHE A 69 2.06 -5.16 4.72
C PHE A 69 2.12 -6.42 5.58
N LEU A 70 1.13 -6.58 6.46
CA LEU A 70 1.06 -7.69 7.41
C LEU A 70 0.67 -8.99 6.69
N GLY A 71 1.52 -10.01 6.82
CA GLY A 71 1.38 -11.30 6.15
C GLY A 71 2.20 -11.43 4.87
N ALA A 72 2.23 -12.66 4.36
CA ALA A 72 3.01 -13.05 3.19
C ALA A 72 2.14 -13.24 1.94
N VAL A 73 2.74 -13.00 0.78
CA VAL A 73 2.12 -13.30 -0.52
C VAL A 73 2.14 -14.82 -0.73
N PRO A 74 1.00 -15.45 -1.07
CA PRO A 74 0.98 -16.89 -1.38
C PRO A 74 1.93 -17.24 -2.54
N PRO A 75 2.67 -18.36 -2.46
CA PRO A 75 3.54 -18.80 -3.54
C PRO A 75 2.79 -18.93 -4.87
N GLY A 76 3.43 -18.52 -5.97
CA GLY A 76 2.85 -18.60 -7.31
C GLY A 76 1.78 -17.53 -7.61
N THR A 77 1.56 -16.57 -6.71
CA THR A 77 0.70 -15.40 -6.99
C THR A 77 1.29 -14.60 -8.17
N PRO A 78 0.57 -14.43 -9.29
CA PRO A 78 1.13 -13.80 -10.49
C PRO A 78 1.14 -12.27 -10.41
N GLN A 79 0.25 -11.70 -9.59
CA GLN A 79 0.11 -10.26 -9.42
C GLN A 79 -0.61 -9.95 -8.11
N LEU A 80 -0.38 -8.75 -7.59
CA LEU A 80 -1.17 -8.15 -6.54
C LEU A 80 -1.82 -6.87 -7.06
N ARG A 81 -2.77 -6.36 -6.30
CA ARG A 81 -3.29 -5.01 -6.49
C ARG A 81 -3.06 -4.21 -5.21
N LEU A 82 -2.36 -3.09 -5.33
CA LEU A 82 -2.29 -2.09 -4.27
C LEU A 82 -3.57 -1.24 -4.34
N VAL A 83 -4.35 -1.28 -3.26
CA VAL A 83 -5.53 -0.43 -3.06
C VAL A 83 -5.16 0.64 -2.04
N ILE A 84 -5.31 1.89 -2.43
CA ILE A 84 -5.08 3.08 -1.60
C ILE A 84 -6.43 3.73 -1.32
N ASN A 85 -6.64 4.10 -0.06
CA ASN A 85 -7.85 4.78 0.42
C ASN A 85 -9.15 4.11 -0.08
N GLU A 86 -9.37 2.84 0.28
CA GLU A 86 -10.57 2.10 -0.09
C GLU A 86 -11.84 2.92 0.23
N GLY A 87 -12.74 2.99 -0.76
CA GLY A 87 -14.03 3.71 -0.66
C GLY A 87 -13.98 5.18 -1.07
N HIS A 88 -12.79 5.78 -1.20
CA HIS A 88 -12.67 7.14 -1.75
C HIS A 88 -12.79 7.14 -3.27
N THR A 89 -13.30 8.24 -3.81
CA THR A 89 -13.30 8.49 -5.26
C THR A 89 -11.89 8.92 -5.72
N PRO A 90 -11.54 8.71 -6.99
CA PRO A 90 -10.22 9.12 -7.50
C PRO A 90 -10.00 10.64 -7.52
N ASP A 91 -11.06 11.44 -7.51
CA ASP A 91 -11.04 12.91 -7.53
C ASP A 91 -11.06 13.55 -6.12
N ASN A 92 -11.07 12.73 -5.06
CA ASN A 92 -10.86 13.24 -3.70
C ASN A 92 -9.46 13.87 -3.60
N THR A 93 -9.42 15.19 -3.36
CA THR A 93 -8.17 15.95 -3.40
C THR A 93 -7.25 15.68 -2.21
N SER A 94 -7.78 15.39 -1.02
CA SER A 94 -6.97 15.15 0.18
C SER A 94 -6.53 13.71 0.36
N GLY A 95 -7.24 12.74 -0.24
CA GLY A 95 -6.91 11.32 -0.18
C GLY A 95 -7.63 10.55 -1.29
N PRO A 96 -7.11 10.54 -2.52
CA PRO A 96 -7.75 9.88 -3.64
C PRO A 96 -7.80 8.37 -3.44
N GLY A 97 -8.90 7.75 -3.86
CA GLY A 97 -8.98 6.30 -3.99
C GLY A 97 -8.23 5.83 -5.23
N LEU A 98 -7.24 4.95 -5.06
CA LEU A 98 -6.42 4.43 -6.17
C LEU A 98 -6.33 2.90 -6.12
N SER A 99 -6.14 2.30 -7.29
CA SER A 99 -6.00 0.87 -7.47
C SER A 99 -4.96 0.58 -8.54
N ILE A 100 -3.83 0.00 -8.14
CA ILE A 100 -2.66 -0.21 -8.99
C ILE A 100 -2.36 -1.71 -9.07
N THR A 101 -2.33 -2.27 -10.28
CA THR A 101 -1.91 -3.67 -10.51
C THR A 101 -0.39 -3.77 -10.48
N LEU A 102 0.12 -4.69 -9.66
CA LEU A 102 1.54 -4.96 -9.46
C LEU A 102 1.84 -6.38 -9.96
N PRO A 103 2.39 -6.55 -11.17
CA PRO A 103 2.82 -7.87 -11.63
C PRO A 103 3.96 -8.36 -10.73
N LEU A 104 3.84 -9.59 -10.23
CA LEU A 104 4.90 -10.23 -9.48
C LEU A 104 5.74 -11.03 -10.47
N GLN A 105 6.99 -10.61 -10.67
CA GLN A 105 7.95 -11.49 -11.32
C GLN A 105 8.23 -12.66 -10.36
N PRO A 106 8.31 -13.91 -10.85
CA PRO A 106 8.94 -14.98 -10.09
C PRO A 106 10.33 -14.47 -9.70
N GLY A 107 10.61 -14.34 -8.39
CA GLY A 107 11.85 -13.74 -7.91
C GLY A 107 13.05 -14.38 -8.59
N GLY A 108 13.87 -13.56 -9.25
CA GLY A 108 15.21 -13.96 -9.65
C GLY A 108 16.00 -14.31 -8.40
N THR A 109 16.58 -15.51 -8.40
CA THR A 109 17.49 -16.04 -7.38
C THR A 109 18.65 -15.11 -7.07
#